data_AF-A0AAU5CIW3-F1
#
_entry.id   AF-A0AAU5CIW3-F1
#
_cell.length_a   1.000
_cell.length_b   1.000
_cell.length_c   1.000
_cell.angle_alpha   90.00
_cell.angle_beta   90.00
_cell.angle_gamma   90.00
#
_symmetry.space_group_name_H-M   'P 1'
#
loop_
_entity.id
_entity.type
_entity.pdbx_description
1 polymer ?
#
loop_
_entity_poly.entity_id
_entity_poly.type
_entity_poly.pdbx_seq_one_letter_code
_entity_poly.pdbx_strand_id
1 'polypeptide(L)'
;MTVPAFEEYVPAIDCTCAGCAVQRRTAAAGLPTRYGGHPAAHGARRAMVLVTAAGVVLGSGLAEAAGAAADPAPVTDPGPAADAADGPAEPGPDSPQGGPGPLQGAGASGPPASQASTSTLRATTRADIINRAKKWVTAQVPYSMTKYWSDGYRQDCSGYVSMAWNLPGNEWTGSLATYGTRIAREELQPGDILLFHNPADPGKGSHVTIFGGWTDYTHTHYTAYEQTKPHTRKQTTPMAYWTNSGSYVAYRYKGLTSGSGGSGSSKTQFPGASKFGAGAKNDYVTRLGKMLVDRGGKRFYKVGPGPAWGSADRLATQAFQKAQGWKGKEADGIPGPHTWRLLVNGIGHDIPAAGGSAGPGGSTAVPAFPGRGYFRPGQSNSHVDKLGKQLVKKGYGKYYLSGPGSRWTEADRRNVEAFQKAQGWRGTEADGYPGPETWRRLFA
;
A
#
# COMPACT_ATOMS: atom_id res chain seq x y z
N MET A 1 -34.29 -28.37 -44.69
CA MET A 1 -32.98 -28.85 -44.22
C MET A 1 -32.19 -27.64 -43.77
N THR A 2 -31.93 -27.53 -42.47
CA THR A 2 -31.21 -26.40 -41.86
C THR A 2 -29.71 -26.66 -42.02
N VAL A 3 -28.98 -25.72 -42.62
CA VAL A 3 -27.52 -25.81 -42.82
C VAL A 3 -26.83 -25.56 -41.48
N PRO A 4 -25.86 -26.37 -41.04
CA PRO A 4 -25.15 -26.09 -39.79
C PRO A 4 -24.31 -24.82 -39.94
N ALA A 5 -24.44 -23.91 -38.98
CA ALA A 5 -23.57 -22.76 -38.85
C ALA A 5 -22.20 -23.23 -38.32
N PHE A 6 -21.14 -22.98 -39.06
CA PHE A 6 -19.78 -23.12 -38.57
C PHE A 6 -19.38 -21.82 -37.88
N GLU A 7 -19.12 -21.89 -36.59
CA GLU A 7 -18.55 -20.78 -35.81
C GLU A 7 -17.02 -20.93 -35.85
N GLU A 8 -16.36 -19.98 -36.51
CA GLU A 8 -14.91 -19.99 -36.66
C GLU A 8 -14.26 -19.53 -35.35
N TYR A 9 -13.75 -20.49 -34.58
CA TYR A 9 -13.17 -20.22 -33.27
C TYR A 9 -11.75 -19.68 -33.41
N VAL A 10 -11.53 -18.41 -33.05
CA VAL A 10 -10.18 -17.84 -32.96
C VAL A 10 -9.55 -18.28 -31.63
N PRO A 11 -8.45 -19.06 -31.65
CA PRO A 11 -7.81 -19.50 -30.43
C PRO A 11 -7.25 -18.31 -29.64
N ALA A 12 -7.26 -18.43 -28.30
CA ALA A 12 -6.68 -17.43 -27.41
C ALA A 12 -5.20 -17.17 -27.75
N ILE A 13 -4.75 -15.92 -27.58
CA ILE A 13 -3.40 -15.45 -27.97
C ILE A 13 -2.27 -16.26 -27.32
N ASP A 14 -2.53 -16.87 -26.17
CA ASP A 14 -1.64 -17.71 -25.38
C ASP A 14 -1.77 -19.21 -25.66
N CYS A 15 -2.61 -19.63 -26.63
CA CYS A 15 -2.75 -21.03 -27.00
C CYS A 15 -1.39 -21.62 -27.45
N THR A 16 -0.97 -22.71 -26.82
CA THR A 16 0.33 -23.36 -27.06
C THR A 16 0.29 -24.49 -28.08
N CYS A 17 -0.86 -24.74 -28.72
CA CYS A 17 -0.99 -25.83 -29.68
C CYS A 17 -0.13 -25.61 -30.93
N ALA A 18 0.29 -26.71 -31.57
CA ALA A 18 1.19 -26.67 -32.73
C ALA A 18 0.65 -25.81 -33.88
N GLY A 19 -0.67 -25.85 -34.14
CA GLY A 19 -1.31 -25.02 -35.16
C GLY A 19 -1.19 -23.52 -34.89
N CYS A 20 -1.48 -23.09 -33.65
CA CYS A 20 -1.35 -21.69 -33.24
C CYS A 20 0.12 -21.22 -33.22
N ALA A 21 1.06 -22.13 -32.90
CA ALA A 21 2.48 -21.84 -32.96
C ALA A 21 2.96 -21.57 -34.40
N VAL A 22 2.49 -22.36 -35.38
CA VAL A 22 2.80 -22.15 -36.80
C VAL A 22 2.18 -20.83 -37.30
N GLN A 23 0.92 -20.56 -36.96
CA GLN A 23 0.22 -19.34 -37.37
C GLN A 23 0.87 -18.06 -36.81
N ARG A 24 1.40 -18.09 -35.58
CA ARG A 24 2.17 -16.96 -35.02
C ARG A 24 3.50 -16.75 -35.73
N ARG A 25 4.20 -17.83 -36.13
CA ARG A 25 5.46 -17.73 -36.88
C ARG A 25 5.24 -17.15 -38.29
N THR A 26 4.18 -17.56 -38.98
CA THR A 26 3.86 -17.02 -40.31
C THR A 26 3.39 -15.56 -40.23
N ALA A 27 2.60 -15.19 -39.22
CA ALA A 27 2.21 -13.80 -38.99
C ALA A 27 3.41 -12.89 -38.66
N ALA A 28 4.39 -13.39 -37.89
CA ALA A 28 5.63 -12.67 -37.60
C ALA A 28 6.51 -12.46 -38.84
N ALA A 29 6.50 -13.40 -39.78
CA ALA A 29 7.25 -13.30 -41.04
C ALA A 29 6.64 -12.30 -42.05
N GLY A 30 5.37 -11.92 -41.89
CA GLY A 30 4.65 -10.99 -42.78
C GLY A 30 4.71 -9.51 -42.36
N LEU A 31 5.41 -9.16 -41.27
CA LEU A 31 5.46 -7.79 -40.76
C LEU A 31 6.49 -6.94 -41.54
N PRO A 32 6.11 -5.78 -42.12
CA PRO A 32 7.05 -4.88 -42.77
C PRO A 32 8.07 -4.32 -41.77
N THR A 33 9.33 -4.19 -42.21
CA THR A 33 10.56 -3.88 -41.45
C THR A 33 10.51 -2.66 -40.52
N ARG A 34 9.50 -1.80 -40.64
CA ARG A 34 9.27 -0.66 -39.75
C ARG A 34 8.61 -1.00 -38.40
N TYR A 35 8.16 -2.24 -38.19
CA TYR A 35 7.55 -2.73 -36.93
C TYR A 35 8.31 -3.92 -36.32
N GLY A 36 9.65 -3.97 -36.48
CA GLY A 36 10.50 -4.92 -35.75
C GLY A 36 10.73 -6.29 -36.40
N GLY A 37 10.47 -6.44 -37.71
CA GLY A 37 10.94 -7.61 -38.46
C GLY A 37 12.44 -7.51 -38.75
N HIS A 38 13.25 -8.45 -38.25
CA HIS A 38 14.68 -8.54 -38.55
C HIS A 38 14.93 -9.03 -39.98
N PRO A 39 15.70 -8.31 -40.83
CA PRO A 39 16.26 -8.86 -42.05
C PRO A 39 17.73 -9.20 -41.80
N ALA A 40 18.04 -10.47 -41.58
CA ALA A 40 19.38 -11.01 -41.84
C ALA A 40 19.29 -12.52 -42.04
N ALA A 41 18.76 -12.93 -43.19
CA ALA A 41 19.07 -14.22 -43.76
C ALA A 41 19.81 -13.95 -45.09
N HIS A 42 21.06 -14.38 -45.13
CA HIS A 42 21.82 -14.78 -46.32
C HIS A 42 22.11 -13.75 -47.43
N GLY A 43 23.42 -13.47 -47.61
CA GLY A 43 24.04 -13.57 -48.94
C GLY A 43 25.07 -12.52 -49.32
N ALA A 44 26.34 -12.74 -48.98
CA ALA A 44 27.48 -12.43 -49.85
C ALA A 44 28.70 -13.28 -49.43
N ARG A 45 29.40 -13.83 -50.43
CA ARG A 45 30.41 -14.90 -50.35
C ARG A 45 31.84 -14.35 -50.22
N ARG A 46 32.77 -15.26 -49.82
CA ARG A 46 34.25 -15.32 -50.03
C ARG A 46 35.12 -14.51 -49.04
N ALA A 47 36.24 -15.01 -48.48
CA ALA A 47 37.06 -16.20 -48.73
C ALA A 47 38.03 -16.51 -47.55
N MET A 48 38.43 -17.80 -47.44
CA MET A 48 39.75 -18.38 -47.01
C MET A 48 40.25 -18.10 -45.56
N VAL A 49 40.78 -19.04 -44.76
CA VAL A 49 41.79 -20.11 -45.00
C VAL A 49 41.63 -21.29 -43.98
N LEU A 50 42.11 -22.47 -44.42
CA LEU A 50 42.19 -23.82 -43.84
C LEU A 50 43.14 -24.05 -42.63
N VAL A 51 43.05 -25.28 -42.07
CA VAL A 51 44.11 -26.23 -41.55
C VAL A 51 43.70 -26.80 -40.17
N THR A 52 42.98 -27.93 -40.07
CA THR A 52 43.37 -29.38 -40.00
C THR A 52 44.14 -29.86 -38.74
N ALA A 53 43.57 -30.85 -38.02
CA ALA A 53 44.14 -32.17 -37.62
C ALA A 53 43.39 -32.73 -36.38
N ALA A 54 42.69 -33.88 -36.46
CA ALA A 54 43.11 -35.24 -36.03
C ALA A 54 43.39 -35.35 -34.51
N GLY A 55 42.87 -36.25 -33.69
CA GLY A 55 42.42 -37.65 -33.82
C GLY A 55 43.07 -38.48 -32.68
N VAL A 56 42.48 -39.63 -32.28
CA VAL A 56 42.95 -40.67 -31.30
C VAL A 56 42.42 -40.46 -29.86
N VAL A 57 41.61 -41.30 -29.17
CA VAL A 57 41.31 -42.76 -29.06
C VAL A 57 41.99 -43.44 -27.84
N LEU A 58 41.13 -44.05 -26.99
CA LEU A 58 41.30 -45.18 -26.04
C LEU A 58 42.07 -45.01 -24.72
N GLY A 59 41.53 -45.65 -23.67
CA GLY A 59 42.27 -45.98 -22.45
C GLY A 59 41.40 -46.33 -21.23
N SER A 60 40.81 -47.51 -21.24
CA SER A 60 40.08 -48.15 -20.14
C SER A 60 40.99 -48.71 -19.03
N GLY A 61 40.48 -48.74 -17.78
CA GLY A 61 40.68 -49.88 -16.86
C GLY A 61 41.36 -49.64 -15.49
N LEU A 62 40.59 -49.91 -14.42
CA LEU A 62 40.87 -50.73 -13.20
C LEU A 62 42.12 -50.40 -12.33
N ALA A 63 42.19 -50.59 -11.01
CA ALA A 63 41.31 -50.91 -9.88
C ALA A 63 42.16 -50.78 -8.58
N GLU A 64 41.50 -50.60 -7.41
CA GLU A 64 41.90 -51.04 -6.04
C GLU A 64 43.22 -50.50 -5.40
N ALA A 65 43.39 -50.28 -4.09
CA ALA A 65 42.55 -50.35 -2.88
C ALA A 65 43.30 -49.73 -1.67
N ALA A 66 42.52 -49.46 -0.60
CA ALA A 66 42.84 -49.57 0.84
C ALA A 66 43.59 -48.47 1.62
N GLY A 67 42.98 -48.06 2.74
CA GLY A 67 43.62 -47.36 3.87
C GLY A 67 42.68 -46.49 4.73
N ALA A 68 41.97 -47.10 5.70
CA ALA A 68 41.14 -46.46 6.75
C ALA A 68 42.04 -45.82 7.85
N ALA A 69 41.66 -44.98 8.82
CA ALA A 69 40.44 -44.38 9.36
C ALA A 69 40.84 -43.19 10.28
N ALA A 70 39.95 -42.21 10.52
CA ALA A 70 39.56 -41.69 11.87
C ALA A 70 38.80 -40.33 11.83
N ASP A 71 37.52 -40.41 12.22
CA ASP A 71 36.69 -39.46 13.00
C ASP A 71 36.15 -38.11 12.46
N PRO A 72 34.99 -37.63 12.98
CA PRO A 72 33.89 -37.12 12.15
C PRO A 72 33.57 -35.62 12.34
N ALA A 73 33.05 -34.99 11.28
CA ALA A 73 32.21 -33.79 11.35
C ALA A 73 31.32 -33.71 10.09
N PRO A 74 30.12 -33.11 10.17
CA PRO A 74 29.01 -33.42 9.27
C PRO A 74 29.10 -32.68 7.95
N VAL A 75 29.00 -33.42 6.85
CA VAL A 75 28.83 -32.86 5.51
C VAL A 75 27.36 -32.55 5.26
N THR A 76 27.17 -31.27 4.97
CA THR A 76 26.15 -30.63 4.13
C THR A 76 25.54 -31.53 3.06
N ASP A 77 24.20 -31.50 2.99
CA ASP A 77 23.48 -31.77 1.74
C ASP A 77 22.26 -30.83 1.66
N PRO A 78 22.27 -29.85 0.73
CA PRO A 78 21.05 -29.30 0.18
C PRO A 78 20.89 -29.77 -1.27
N GLY A 79 19.87 -30.60 -1.50
CA GLY A 79 19.36 -30.92 -2.83
C GLY A 79 18.89 -29.67 -3.60
N PRO A 80 18.75 -29.78 -4.93
CA PRO A 80 18.96 -28.67 -5.86
C PRO A 80 17.80 -27.67 -5.83
N ALA A 81 18.17 -26.39 -5.68
CA ALA A 81 17.31 -25.26 -5.97
C ALA A 81 17.06 -25.21 -7.48
N ALA A 82 15.78 -25.15 -7.84
CA ALA A 82 15.35 -24.79 -9.18
C ALA A 82 15.76 -23.34 -9.48
N ASP A 83 16.34 -23.15 -10.65
CA ASP A 83 16.85 -21.89 -11.19
C ASP A 83 15.81 -20.76 -11.11
N ALA A 84 16.04 -19.81 -10.21
CA ALA A 84 15.43 -18.49 -10.27
C ALA A 84 16.42 -17.55 -10.97
N ALA A 85 16.07 -17.15 -12.19
CA ALA A 85 16.84 -16.21 -12.99
C ALA A 85 17.05 -14.89 -12.24
N ASP A 86 18.33 -14.55 -12.00
CA ASP A 86 18.79 -13.23 -11.54
C ASP A 86 18.47 -12.16 -12.59
N GLY A 87 17.40 -11.39 -12.33
CA GLY A 87 17.28 -10.04 -12.88
C GLY A 87 18.13 -9.07 -12.05
N PRO A 88 18.58 -7.93 -12.61
CA PRO A 88 19.43 -7.00 -11.88
C PRO A 88 18.69 -6.47 -10.64
N ALA A 89 19.21 -6.79 -9.46
CA ALA A 89 18.72 -6.27 -8.19
C ALA A 89 18.79 -4.75 -8.21
N GLU A 90 17.65 -4.07 -8.02
CA GLU A 90 17.68 -2.63 -7.77
C GLU A 90 18.51 -2.35 -6.51
N PRO A 91 19.37 -1.32 -6.50
CA PRO A 91 20.16 -1.00 -5.32
C PRO A 91 19.22 -0.71 -4.15
N GLY A 92 19.49 -1.36 -3.02
CA GLY A 92 18.73 -1.18 -1.78
C GLY A 92 18.75 0.28 -1.29
N PRO A 93 17.93 0.63 -0.29
CA PRO A 93 17.85 1.99 0.23
C PRO A 93 19.23 2.48 0.72
N ASP A 94 19.71 3.60 0.18
CA ASP A 94 20.91 4.29 0.70
C ASP A 94 20.57 4.93 2.06
N SER A 95 20.79 4.13 3.11
CA SER A 95 20.32 4.38 4.47
C SER A 95 21.38 4.04 5.53
N PRO A 96 22.60 4.60 5.44
CA PRO A 96 23.63 4.35 6.45
C PRO A 96 23.22 4.86 7.83
N GLN A 97 23.54 4.14 8.90
CA GLN A 97 23.09 4.46 10.27
C GLN A 97 24.21 4.66 11.30
N GLY A 98 23.94 5.53 12.28
CA GLY A 98 24.85 5.89 13.37
C GLY A 98 24.73 4.94 14.56
N GLY A 99 25.73 4.97 15.45
CA GLY A 99 25.71 4.22 16.70
C GLY A 99 24.67 4.74 17.70
N PRO A 100 24.40 3.98 18.78
CA PRO A 100 23.47 4.39 19.83
C PRO A 100 24.00 5.60 20.61
N GLY A 101 23.11 6.39 21.20
CA GLY A 101 23.49 7.58 21.97
C GLY A 101 22.33 8.33 22.62
N PRO A 102 22.60 9.34 23.44
CA PRO A 102 21.54 10.14 24.08
C PRO A 102 20.76 10.98 23.04
N LEU A 103 19.61 11.51 23.46
CA LEU A 103 18.93 12.57 22.70
C LEU A 103 19.74 13.87 22.81
N GLN A 104 19.93 14.60 21.71
CA GLN A 104 20.57 15.92 21.73
C GLN A 104 19.57 17.04 22.00
N GLY A 105 19.98 18.09 22.71
CA GLY A 105 19.14 19.28 22.94
C GLY A 105 18.16 19.18 24.11
N ALA A 106 18.09 18.05 24.83
CA ALA A 106 17.44 17.95 26.14
C ALA A 106 18.39 18.42 27.26
N GLY A 107 18.85 19.67 27.21
CA GLY A 107 19.34 20.42 28.37
C GLY A 107 20.46 19.87 29.27
N ALA A 108 21.29 18.90 28.85
CA ALA A 108 22.46 18.50 29.65
C ALA A 108 23.73 18.35 28.81
N SER A 109 24.74 19.16 29.13
CA SER A 109 26.13 18.97 28.69
C SER A 109 26.84 18.06 29.69
N GLY A 110 27.32 16.91 29.22
CA GLY A 110 28.16 15.99 29.99
C GLY A 110 28.55 14.78 29.15
N PRO A 111 29.69 14.13 29.44
CA PRO A 111 30.09 12.89 28.76
C PRO A 111 29.00 11.82 28.93
N PRO A 112 28.82 10.92 27.95
CA PRO A 112 27.76 9.93 27.98
C PRO A 112 27.93 9.07 29.25
N ALA A 113 26.88 9.00 30.06
CA ALA A 113 26.79 8.00 31.10
C ALA A 113 26.80 6.63 30.41
N SER A 114 27.95 5.98 30.41
CA SER A 114 28.02 4.54 30.28
C SER A 114 27.29 3.98 31.49
N GLN A 115 26.11 3.44 31.29
CA GLN A 115 25.63 2.20 31.92
C GLN A 115 24.24 1.92 31.37
N ALA A 116 24.03 0.65 31.04
CA ALA A 116 22.75 0.03 30.79
C ALA A 116 21.87 0.15 32.05
N SER A 117 21.33 1.33 32.32
CA SER A 117 20.13 1.47 33.13
C SER A 117 18.97 1.06 32.23
N THR A 118 18.28 0.00 32.63
CA THR A 118 16.98 -0.44 32.12
C THR A 118 16.03 0.75 32.05
N SER A 119 16.14 1.55 30.99
CA SER A 119 15.30 2.72 30.82
C SER A 119 13.88 2.20 30.77
N THR A 120 13.06 2.57 31.75
CA THR A 120 11.66 2.18 31.78
C THR A 120 11.08 2.49 30.40
N LEU A 121 10.66 1.44 29.68
CA LEU A 121 10.13 1.59 28.33
C LEU A 121 9.03 2.64 28.39
N ARG A 122 9.14 3.67 27.54
CA ARG A 122 8.17 4.75 27.52
C ARG A 122 6.86 4.19 26.95
N ALA A 123 5.82 4.18 27.78
CA ALA A 123 4.50 3.77 27.34
C ALA A 123 4.03 4.62 26.15
N THR A 124 3.53 3.96 25.11
CA THR A 124 3.01 4.63 23.91
C THR A 124 1.86 3.83 23.31
N THR A 125 1.14 4.45 22.36
CA THR A 125 0.07 3.80 21.60
C THR A 125 0.44 3.71 20.11
N ARG A 126 -0.24 2.82 19.37
CA ARG A 126 -0.07 2.73 17.91
C ARG A 126 -0.35 4.05 17.19
N ALA A 127 -1.39 4.75 17.63
CA ALA A 127 -1.77 6.03 17.07
C ALA A 127 -0.65 7.06 17.30
N ASP A 128 -0.05 7.10 18.49
CA ASP A 128 1.06 8.02 18.79
C ASP A 128 2.29 7.70 17.96
N ILE A 129 2.65 6.42 17.81
CA ILE A 129 3.77 6.00 16.94
C ILE A 129 3.57 6.50 15.51
N ILE A 130 2.39 6.25 14.92
CA ILE A 130 2.10 6.68 13.54
C ILE A 130 2.02 8.20 13.42
N ASN A 131 1.46 8.89 14.41
CA ASN A 131 1.41 10.36 14.41
C ASN A 131 2.80 10.97 14.50
N ARG A 132 3.71 10.39 15.30
CA ARG A 132 5.12 10.79 15.38
C ARG A 132 5.84 10.56 14.05
N ALA A 133 5.66 9.39 13.44
CA ALA A 133 6.18 9.07 12.11
C ALA A 133 5.75 10.11 11.04
N LYS A 134 4.45 10.42 10.99
CA LYS A 134 3.89 11.42 10.07
C LYS A 134 4.52 12.81 10.23
N LYS A 135 4.92 13.23 11.44
CA LYS A 135 5.54 14.55 11.67
C LYS A 135 6.84 14.72 10.86
N TRP A 136 7.72 13.72 10.87
CA TRP A 136 8.96 13.80 10.09
C TRP A 136 8.73 13.68 8.59
N VAL A 137 7.76 12.86 8.16
CA VAL A 137 7.37 12.79 6.73
C VAL A 137 6.85 14.15 6.25
N THR A 138 5.96 14.80 7.00
CA THR A 138 5.43 16.12 6.65
C THR A 138 6.51 17.19 6.66
N ALA A 139 7.45 17.13 7.61
CA ALA A 139 8.57 18.07 7.69
C ALA A 139 9.68 17.78 6.65
N GLN A 140 9.62 16.64 5.94
CA GLN A 140 10.66 16.15 5.04
C GLN A 140 12.05 16.20 5.70
N VAL A 141 12.20 15.62 6.89
CA VAL A 141 13.45 15.68 7.66
C VAL A 141 14.61 15.11 6.83
N PRO A 142 15.66 15.88 6.53
CA PRO A 142 16.77 15.45 5.67
C PRO A 142 17.51 14.26 6.28
N TYR A 143 18.07 13.41 5.42
CA TYR A 143 18.89 12.29 5.89
C TYR A 143 20.24 12.75 6.43
N SER A 144 20.57 12.36 7.65
CA SER A 144 21.91 12.60 8.21
C SER A 144 22.25 11.65 9.36
N MET A 145 23.48 11.15 9.28
CA MET A 145 24.13 10.30 10.28
C MET A 145 24.63 11.05 11.51
N THR A 146 24.87 12.34 11.35
CA THR A 146 25.58 13.16 12.33
C THR A 146 24.74 14.30 12.87
N LYS A 147 23.61 14.60 12.23
CA LYS A 147 22.66 15.63 12.68
C LYS A 147 21.49 15.03 13.44
N TYR A 148 20.92 15.87 14.27
CA TYR A 148 19.76 15.58 15.10
C TYR A 148 18.64 16.54 14.71
N TRP A 149 17.41 16.06 14.68
CA TRP A 149 16.24 16.92 14.50
C TRP A 149 15.93 17.68 15.80
N SER A 150 15.02 18.65 15.73
CA SER A 150 14.70 19.53 16.87
C SER A 150 14.08 18.79 18.07
N ASP A 151 13.65 17.55 17.90
CA ASP A 151 13.17 16.65 18.96
C ASP A 151 14.28 15.76 19.56
N GLY A 152 15.53 15.98 19.15
CA GLY A 152 16.73 15.35 19.71
C GLY A 152 17.08 13.97 19.16
N TYR A 153 16.34 13.48 18.16
CA TYR A 153 16.63 12.20 17.52
C TYR A 153 17.50 12.36 16.27
N ARG A 154 18.34 11.37 16.00
CA ARG A 154 19.27 11.29 14.86
C ARG A 154 18.50 11.10 13.55
N GLN A 155 18.92 11.78 12.50
CA GLN A 155 18.17 11.89 11.23
C GLN A 155 18.41 10.73 10.25
N ASP A 156 18.54 9.50 10.76
CA ASP A 156 18.76 8.27 9.97
C ASP A 156 17.64 7.23 10.20
N CYS A 157 17.75 6.04 9.60
CA CYS A 157 16.70 5.03 9.63
C CYS A 157 16.33 4.59 11.05
N SER A 158 17.33 4.30 11.90
CA SER A 158 17.13 3.83 13.26
C SER A 158 16.85 4.95 14.27
N GLY A 159 17.38 6.16 14.05
CA GLY A 159 17.00 7.36 14.81
C GLY A 159 15.55 7.76 14.56
N TYR A 160 15.05 7.59 13.33
CA TYR A 160 13.63 7.78 13.01
C TYR A 160 12.70 6.77 13.71
N VAL A 161 13.09 5.49 13.79
CA VAL A 161 12.32 4.49 14.56
C VAL A 161 12.39 4.78 16.06
N SER A 162 13.56 5.16 16.57
CA SER A 162 13.73 5.59 17.96
C SER A 162 12.80 6.74 18.29
N MET A 163 12.70 7.70 17.37
CA MET A 163 11.76 8.81 17.44
C MET A 163 10.32 8.30 17.43
N ALA A 164 9.90 7.48 16.47
CA ALA A 164 8.52 7.04 16.37
C ALA A 164 8.06 6.21 17.58
N TRP A 165 8.90 5.33 18.11
CA TRP A 165 8.66 4.56 19.35
C TRP A 165 8.85 5.38 20.63
N ASN A 166 9.25 6.65 20.52
CA ASN A 166 9.50 7.55 21.63
C ASN A 166 10.53 6.97 22.62
N LEU A 167 11.62 6.40 22.11
CA LEU A 167 12.68 5.85 22.95
C LEU A 167 13.40 6.95 23.74
N PRO A 168 14.00 6.64 24.90
CA PRO A 168 14.72 7.62 25.70
C PRO A 168 16.07 8.04 25.10
N GLY A 169 16.52 7.37 24.04
CA GLY A 169 17.75 7.66 23.32
C GLY A 169 17.63 7.31 21.84
N ASN A 170 18.72 7.51 21.12
CA ASN A 170 18.89 7.11 19.75
C ASN A 170 19.46 5.69 19.71
N GLU A 171 18.74 4.76 19.09
CA GLU A 171 19.16 3.39 18.90
C GLU A 171 19.67 3.17 17.47
N TRP A 172 20.17 1.96 17.22
CA TRP A 172 20.64 1.50 15.92
C TRP A 172 20.04 0.12 15.63
N THR A 173 20.10 -0.38 14.39
CA THR A 173 19.41 -1.64 14.02
C THR A 173 19.88 -2.84 14.84
N GLY A 174 21.12 -2.82 15.34
CA GLY A 174 21.68 -3.88 16.20
C GLY A 174 21.05 -3.92 17.60
N SER A 175 20.50 -2.81 18.11
CA SER A 175 19.88 -2.75 19.44
C SER A 175 18.36 -2.65 19.42
N LEU A 176 17.74 -2.22 18.31
CA LEU A 176 16.29 -2.02 18.21
C LEU A 176 15.46 -3.28 18.55
N ALA A 177 15.99 -4.48 18.25
CA ALA A 177 15.35 -5.74 18.61
C ALA A 177 15.14 -5.91 20.13
N THR A 178 15.98 -5.27 20.97
CA THR A 178 15.83 -5.34 22.44
C THR A 178 14.59 -4.59 22.94
N TYR A 179 14.13 -3.58 22.21
CA TYR A 179 12.95 -2.77 22.51
C TYR A 179 11.66 -3.36 21.94
N GLY A 180 11.74 -4.39 21.10
CA GLY A 180 10.61 -5.03 20.43
C GLY A 180 10.42 -6.50 20.82
N THR A 181 9.19 -6.97 20.76
CA THR A 181 8.85 -8.40 20.74
C THR A 181 8.74 -8.82 19.29
N ARG A 182 9.44 -9.89 18.89
CA ARG A 182 9.33 -10.46 17.55
C ARG A 182 7.89 -10.96 17.33
N ILE A 183 7.32 -10.66 16.16
CA ILE A 183 5.96 -11.08 15.78
C ILE A 183 5.99 -11.76 14.41
N ALA A 184 4.93 -12.50 14.10
CA ALA A 184 4.72 -13.00 12.75
C ALA A 184 4.35 -11.84 11.81
N ARG A 185 4.67 -11.97 10.51
CA ARG A 185 4.40 -10.89 9.53
C ARG A 185 2.90 -10.67 9.35
N GLU A 186 2.11 -11.73 9.52
CA GLU A 186 0.66 -11.75 9.43
C GLU A 186 0.02 -10.96 10.58
N GLU A 187 0.73 -10.79 11.69
CA GLU A 187 0.28 -10.04 12.87
C GLU A 187 0.61 -8.55 12.79
N LEU A 188 1.28 -8.09 11.73
CA LEU A 188 1.70 -6.70 11.56
C LEU A 188 0.51 -5.74 11.70
N GLN A 189 0.70 -4.75 12.56
CA GLN A 189 -0.24 -3.66 12.75
C GLN A 189 0.50 -2.32 12.66
N PRO A 190 -0.21 -1.22 12.32
CA PRO A 190 0.41 0.10 12.24
C PRO A 190 1.25 0.44 13.48
N GLY A 191 2.50 0.84 13.27
CA GLY A 191 3.47 1.17 14.31
C GLY A 191 4.41 0.03 14.72
N ASP A 192 4.18 -1.19 14.25
CA ASP A 192 5.19 -2.26 14.28
C ASP A 192 6.32 -1.93 13.27
N ILE A 193 7.50 -2.52 13.42
CA ILE A 193 8.63 -2.30 12.52
C ILE A 193 9.00 -3.55 11.75
N LEU A 194 9.61 -3.37 10.58
CA LEU A 194 10.34 -4.38 9.85
C LEU A 194 11.83 -4.04 9.96
N LEU A 195 12.57 -4.87 10.67
CA LEU A 195 13.97 -4.65 11.02
C LEU A 195 14.86 -5.63 10.26
N PHE A 196 15.82 -5.11 9.53
CA PHE A 196 16.93 -5.88 8.98
C PHE A 196 18.26 -5.34 9.53
N HIS A 197 18.99 -6.22 10.19
CA HIS A 197 20.35 -5.93 10.65
C HIS A 197 21.31 -6.88 9.95
N ASN A 198 22.30 -6.31 9.26
CA ASN A 198 23.39 -7.04 8.65
C ASN A 198 24.65 -6.93 9.55
N PRO A 199 25.05 -8.00 10.26
CA PRO A 199 26.25 -7.97 11.11
C PRO A 199 27.56 -7.72 10.34
N ALA A 200 27.62 -8.09 9.06
CA ALA A 200 28.82 -7.92 8.23
C ALA A 200 28.99 -6.49 7.71
N ASP A 201 27.90 -5.75 7.58
CA ASP A 201 27.90 -4.32 7.25
C ASP A 201 26.80 -3.60 8.04
N PRO A 202 27.01 -3.38 9.34
CA PRO A 202 25.97 -2.83 10.19
C PRO A 202 25.74 -1.35 9.90
N GLY A 203 26.74 -0.64 9.37
CA GLY A 203 26.68 0.78 9.11
C GLY A 203 25.92 1.13 7.83
N LYS A 204 26.06 0.36 6.75
CA LYS A 204 25.43 0.67 5.43
C LYS A 204 24.49 -0.42 4.94
N GLY A 205 24.65 -1.65 5.41
CA GLY A 205 23.89 -2.81 4.97
C GLY A 205 22.67 -3.13 5.84
N SER A 206 22.32 -2.29 6.80
CA SER A 206 21.17 -2.48 7.69
C SER A 206 20.10 -1.42 7.44
N HIS A 207 18.83 -1.76 7.64
CA HIS A 207 17.73 -0.81 7.48
C HIS A 207 16.51 -1.21 8.32
N VAL A 208 15.68 -0.23 8.61
CA VAL A 208 14.45 -0.43 9.37
C VAL A 208 13.33 0.48 8.86
N THR A 209 12.13 -0.07 8.77
CA THR A 209 10.92 0.68 8.39
C THR A 209 9.83 0.53 9.44
N ILE A 210 8.93 1.51 9.51
CA ILE A 210 7.72 1.44 10.32
C ILE A 210 6.58 1.02 9.41
N PHE A 211 5.88 -0.05 9.80
CA PHE A 211 4.71 -0.54 9.10
C PHE A 211 3.53 0.42 9.33
N GLY A 212 2.98 0.96 8.24
CA GLY A 212 1.89 1.91 8.24
C GLY A 212 0.51 1.32 7.97
N GLY A 213 0.45 0.04 7.60
CA GLY A 213 -0.77 -0.65 7.17
C GLY A 213 -0.62 -1.26 5.78
N TRP A 214 -1.36 -2.35 5.54
CA TRP A 214 -1.48 -2.98 4.23
C TRP A 214 -2.15 -2.02 3.23
N THR A 215 -1.72 -2.06 1.97
CA THR A 215 -2.35 -1.24 0.91
C THR A 215 -3.66 -1.84 0.41
N ASP A 216 -3.82 -3.15 0.57
CA ASP A 216 -5.00 -3.93 0.20
C ASP A 216 -5.07 -5.24 1.02
N TYR A 217 -6.05 -6.08 0.70
CA TYR A 217 -6.29 -7.35 1.38
C TYR A 217 -5.33 -8.48 0.98
N THR A 218 -4.48 -8.29 -0.04
CA THR A 218 -3.54 -9.31 -0.52
C THR A 218 -2.29 -9.41 0.35
N HIS A 219 -2.04 -8.40 1.20
CA HIS A 219 -0.87 -8.32 2.06
C HIS A 219 0.48 -8.46 1.29
N THR A 220 0.49 -8.09 0.01
CA THR A 220 1.71 -8.10 -0.82
C THR A 220 2.50 -6.80 -0.69
N HIS A 221 1.82 -5.70 -0.36
CA HIS A 221 2.41 -4.37 -0.22
C HIS A 221 1.87 -3.67 1.03
N TYR A 222 2.72 -2.86 1.64
CA TYR A 222 2.38 -2.06 2.81
C TYR A 222 2.84 -0.62 2.63
N THR A 223 2.21 0.29 3.37
CA THR A 223 2.72 1.64 3.54
C THR A 223 3.93 1.59 4.47
N ALA A 224 5.14 1.82 3.97
CA ALA A 224 6.31 2.04 4.80
C ALA A 224 6.44 3.51 5.16
N TYR A 225 6.71 3.80 6.43
CA TYR A 225 7.30 5.06 6.85
C TYR A 225 8.78 4.80 7.12
N GLU A 226 9.66 5.52 6.46
CA GLU A 226 11.11 5.30 6.56
C GLU A 226 11.91 6.59 6.40
N GLN A 227 13.10 6.59 6.98
CA GLN A 227 14.10 7.62 6.78
C GLN A 227 15.17 7.03 5.86
N THR A 228 15.27 7.58 4.66
CA THR A 228 16.24 7.21 3.61
C THR A 228 16.70 8.50 2.93
N LYS A 229 17.79 8.47 2.15
CA LYS A 229 18.13 9.65 1.34
C LYS A 229 17.02 9.96 0.31
N PRO A 230 16.74 11.23 0.02
CA PRO A 230 17.30 12.44 0.64
C PRO A 230 16.63 12.88 1.95
N HIS A 231 15.41 12.41 2.26
CA HIS A 231 14.63 12.82 3.43
C HIS A 231 13.60 11.75 3.84
N THR A 232 12.92 11.96 4.98
CA THR A 232 11.85 11.07 5.45
C THR A 232 10.75 10.96 4.41
N ARG A 233 10.26 9.74 4.20
CA ARG A 233 9.19 9.49 3.23
C ARG A 233 8.18 8.48 3.73
N LYS A 234 7.03 8.49 3.06
CA LYS A 234 6.06 7.41 3.08
C LYS A 234 5.97 6.83 1.68
N GLN A 235 6.11 5.52 1.54
CA GLN A 235 6.07 4.85 0.24
C GLN A 235 5.28 3.54 0.33
N THR A 236 4.68 3.13 -0.79
CA THR A 236 4.18 1.76 -0.95
C THR A 236 5.37 0.84 -1.19
N THR A 237 5.51 -0.16 -0.32
CA THR A 237 6.68 -1.03 -0.25
C THR A 237 6.21 -2.49 -0.31
N PRO A 238 6.83 -3.35 -1.14
CA PRO A 238 6.52 -4.77 -1.14
C PRO A 238 6.83 -5.37 0.23
N MET A 239 6.06 -6.37 0.67
CA MET A 239 6.27 -7.06 1.95
C MET A 239 7.65 -7.75 2.01
N ALA A 240 8.11 -8.22 0.87
CA ALA A 240 9.48 -8.68 0.69
C ALA A 240 10.48 -7.56 1.04
N TYR A 241 10.20 -6.28 0.81
CA TYR A 241 11.22 -5.23 0.67
C TYR A 241 12.14 -5.54 -0.53
N TRP A 242 12.54 -4.52 -1.29
CA TRP A 242 13.18 -4.71 -2.60
C TRP A 242 14.51 -5.48 -2.54
N THR A 243 15.22 -5.40 -1.41
CA THR A 243 16.50 -6.08 -1.16
C THR A 243 16.48 -6.77 0.20
N ASN A 244 17.15 -7.92 0.32
CA ASN A 244 17.27 -8.71 1.56
C ASN A 244 15.93 -9.20 2.12
N SER A 245 15.05 -9.67 1.23
CA SER A 245 13.63 -9.74 1.53
C SER A 245 13.19 -10.75 2.59
N GLY A 246 13.89 -11.88 2.64
CA GLY A 246 13.74 -12.88 3.70
C GLY A 246 14.31 -12.44 5.06
N SER A 247 15.17 -11.41 5.08
CA SER A 247 15.94 -11.05 6.27
C SER A 247 15.29 -9.97 7.14
N TYR A 248 14.22 -9.32 6.66
CA TYR A 248 13.43 -8.42 7.50
C TYR A 248 12.57 -9.20 8.49
N VAL A 249 12.75 -8.89 9.77
CA VAL A 249 12.00 -9.50 10.88
C VAL A 249 11.06 -8.46 11.47
N ALA A 250 9.81 -8.86 11.71
CA ALA A 250 8.79 -7.99 12.26
C ALA A 250 8.92 -7.89 13.79
N TYR A 251 8.87 -6.67 14.33
CA TYR A 251 8.90 -6.40 15.77
C TYR A 251 7.80 -5.45 16.20
N ARG A 252 7.19 -5.76 17.34
CA ARG A 252 6.20 -4.95 18.04
C ARG A 252 6.85 -4.29 19.25
N TYR A 253 6.72 -2.98 19.40
CA TYR A 253 7.32 -2.27 20.53
C TYR A 253 6.83 -2.79 21.90
N LYS A 254 7.75 -3.11 22.82
CA LYS A 254 7.42 -3.65 24.15
C LYS A 254 6.72 -2.64 25.07
N GLY A 255 6.92 -1.34 24.86
CA GLY A 255 6.22 -0.27 25.58
C GLY A 255 4.83 0.04 25.02
N LEU A 256 4.29 -0.77 24.11
CA LEU A 256 2.91 -0.62 23.64
C LEU A 256 1.93 -0.97 24.76
N THR A 257 1.24 0.05 25.26
CA THR A 257 0.11 -0.16 26.16
C THR A 257 -1.16 -0.30 25.33
N SER A 258 -1.89 -1.40 25.51
CA SER A 258 -3.29 -1.50 25.14
C SER A 258 -4.02 -0.39 25.90
N GLY A 259 -4.41 0.70 25.23
CA GLY A 259 -4.84 1.95 25.87
C GLY A 259 -5.68 1.74 27.14
N SER A 260 -5.03 1.81 28.29
CA SER A 260 -5.53 1.75 29.67
C SER A 260 -4.31 1.98 30.57
N GLY A 261 -4.10 3.07 31.29
CA GLY A 261 -4.77 4.35 31.44
C GLY A 261 -3.89 5.20 32.38
N GLY A 262 -3.81 6.51 32.13
CA GLY A 262 -3.13 7.48 32.99
C GLY A 262 -3.42 8.89 32.50
N SER A 263 -4.50 9.48 33.03
CA SER A 263 -4.94 10.88 32.91
C SER A 263 -4.68 11.57 31.56
N GLY A 264 -5.41 11.12 30.53
CA GLY A 264 -5.43 11.70 29.19
C GLY A 264 -6.08 10.78 28.14
N SER A 265 -6.11 9.48 28.42
CA SER A 265 -6.61 8.40 27.54
C SER A 265 -8.13 8.15 27.54
N SER A 266 -8.91 8.84 28.37
CA SER A 266 -10.38 8.73 28.32
C SER A 266 -10.98 9.35 27.04
N LYS A 267 -10.14 9.98 26.22
CA LYS A 267 -10.60 10.76 25.10
C LYS A 267 -10.93 9.92 23.86
N THR A 268 -10.26 8.81 23.59
CA THR A 268 -10.46 8.09 22.33
C THR A 268 -11.32 6.83 22.46
N GLN A 269 -11.37 6.24 23.67
CA GLN A 269 -12.18 5.06 23.96
C GLN A 269 -13.67 5.43 24.04
N PHE A 270 -14.54 4.55 23.54
CA PHE A 270 -15.98 4.72 23.68
C PHE A 270 -16.39 4.67 25.15
N PRO A 271 -17.02 5.71 25.71
CA PRO A 271 -17.24 5.82 27.15
C PRO A 271 -18.43 4.98 27.66
N GLY A 272 -19.04 4.17 26.78
CA GLY A 272 -20.24 3.38 27.06
C GLY A 272 -21.51 4.06 26.59
N ALA A 273 -22.48 3.26 26.12
CA ALA A 273 -23.75 3.76 25.60
C ALA A 273 -24.57 4.53 26.64
N SER A 274 -24.43 4.18 27.93
CA SER A 274 -25.10 4.85 29.05
C SER A 274 -24.70 6.32 29.25
N LYS A 275 -23.64 6.80 28.58
CA LYS A 275 -23.25 8.21 28.59
C LYS A 275 -24.05 9.08 27.62
N PHE A 276 -24.89 8.47 26.79
CA PHE A 276 -25.70 9.13 25.76
C PHE A 276 -27.16 8.70 25.90
N GLY A 277 -28.08 9.55 25.47
CA GLY A 277 -29.52 9.30 25.60
C GLY A 277 -30.20 10.17 26.65
N ALA A 278 -31.49 9.92 26.86
CA ALA A 278 -32.34 10.76 27.70
C ALA A 278 -31.78 10.93 29.11
N GLY A 279 -31.69 12.18 29.58
CA GLY A 279 -31.20 12.52 30.93
C GLY A 279 -29.68 12.54 31.09
N ALA A 280 -28.89 12.15 30.08
CA ALA A 280 -27.44 12.17 30.18
C ALA A 280 -26.89 13.62 30.23
N LYS A 281 -26.07 13.92 31.23
CA LYS A 281 -25.34 15.20 31.34
C LYS A 281 -23.87 14.95 31.72
N ASN A 282 -22.96 15.09 30.76
CA ASN A 282 -21.52 14.82 30.96
C ASN A 282 -20.68 15.38 29.81
N ASP A 283 -19.36 15.42 29.99
CA ASP A 283 -18.40 15.97 29.00
C ASP A 283 -18.36 15.19 27.67
N TYR A 284 -18.73 13.90 27.67
CA TYR A 284 -18.75 13.10 26.45
C TYR A 284 -19.86 13.53 25.49
N VAL A 285 -20.98 14.05 26.00
CA VAL A 285 -22.05 14.64 25.18
C VAL A 285 -21.52 15.89 24.45
N THR A 286 -20.91 16.82 25.19
CA THR A 286 -20.34 18.04 24.60
C THR A 286 -19.32 17.69 23.53
N ARG A 287 -18.48 16.69 23.81
CA ARG A 287 -17.48 16.23 22.87
C ARG A 287 -18.08 15.61 21.62
N LEU A 288 -19.04 14.71 21.78
CA LEU A 288 -19.73 14.10 20.65
C LEU A 288 -20.28 15.20 19.75
N GLY A 289 -20.96 16.19 20.34
CA GLY A 289 -21.53 17.28 19.57
C GLY A 289 -20.48 18.12 18.85
N LYS A 290 -19.32 18.39 19.45
CA LYS A 290 -18.18 19.05 18.76
C LYS A 290 -17.72 18.24 17.55
N MET A 291 -17.48 16.94 17.71
CA MET A 291 -17.07 16.07 16.60
C MET A 291 -18.15 16.04 15.50
N LEU A 292 -19.44 16.02 15.86
CA LEU A 292 -20.53 16.06 14.89
C LEU A 292 -20.62 17.40 14.16
N VAL A 293 -20.38 18.52 14.85
CA VAL A 293 -20.30 19.86 14.24
C VAL A 293 -19.17 19.91 13.20
N ASP A 294 -17.99 19.39 13.54
CA ASP A 294 -16.83 19.33 12.64
C ASP A 294 -17.13 18.49 11.40
N ARG A 295 -18.01 17.48 11.52
CA ARG A 295 -18.50 16.63 10.43
C ARG A 295 -19.73 17.19 9.71
N GLY A 296 -20.00 18.50 9.80
CA GLY A 296 -21.12 19.14 9.09
C GLY A 296 -22.47 19.13 9.83
N GLY A 297 -22.48 18.74 11.10
CA GLY A 297 -23.67 18.67 11.95
C GLY A 297 -24.12 20.00 12.55
N LYS A 298 -23.41 21.11 12.29
CA LYS A 298 -23.66 22.43 12.91
C LYS A 298 -25.14 22.85 12.88
N ARG A 299 -25.84 22.57 11.78
CA ARG A 299 -27.26 22.92 11.60
C ARG A 299 -28.22 22.35 12.63
N PHE A 300 -27.84 21.26 13.31
CA PHE A 300 -28.68 20.65 14.34
C PHE A 300 -28.58 21.39 15.69
N TYR A 301 -27.55 22.23 15.87
CA TYR A 301 -27.28 22.94 17.11
C TYR A 301 -27.63 24.42 16.97
N LYS A 302 -28.65 24.89 17.71
CA LYS A 302 -29.04 26.31 17.74
C LYS A 302 -28.05 27.20 18.50
N VAL A 303 -27.59 26.71 19.65
CA VAL A 303 -26.64 27.43 20.54
C VAL A 303 -25.23 26.83 20.45
N GLY A 304 -25.13 25.55 20.06
CA GLY A 304 -23.88 24.79 20.00
C GLY A 304 -23.95 23.52 20.86
N PRO A 305 -22.93 22.64 20.78
CA PRO A 305 -22.84 21.45 21.63
C PRO A 305 -22.73 21.79 23.12
N GLY A 306 -23.55 21.14 23.95
CA GLY A 306 -23.58 21.32 25.41
C GLY A 306 -23.39 20.00 26.17
N PRO A 307 -23.31 20.03 27.51
CA PRO A 307 -23.09 18.81 28.31
C PRO A 307 -24.36 17.98 28.48
N ALA A 308 -25.54 18.55 28.29
CA ALA A 308 -26.82 17.85 28.41
C ALA A 308 -27.24 17.29 27.04
N TRP A 309 -27.52 15.99 26.99
CA TRP A 309 -27.96 15.30 25.78
C TRP A 309 -29.33 15.81 25.35
N GLY A 310 -29.45 16.24 24.10
CA GLY A 310 -30.68 16.77 23.53
C GLY A 310 -31.10 16.13 22.22
N SER A 311 -32.20 16.63 21.66
CA SER A 311 -32.68 16.26 20.33
C SER A 311 -31.67 16.63 19.24
N ALA A 312 -30.90 17.71 19.42
CA ALA A 312 -29.82 18.12 18.54
C ALA A 312 -28.74 17.03 18.40
N ASP A 313 -28.26 16.49 19.52
CA ASP A 313 -27.22 15.44 19.54
C ASP A 313 -27.73 14.16 18.88
N ARG A 314 -28.97 13.76 19.18
CA ARG A 314 -29.59 12.57 18.57
C ARG A 314 -29.74 12.72 17.06
N LEU A 315 -30.25 13.86 16.59
CA LEU A 315 -30.46 14.12 15.17
C LEU A 315 -29.15 14.23 14.40
N ALA A 316 -28.15 14.92 14.97
CA ALA A 316 -26.81 15.01 14.39
C ALA A 316 -26.12 13.64 14.31
N THR A 317 -26.22 12.84 15.38
CA THR A 317 -25.68 11.47 15.41
C THR A 317 -26.37 10.59 14.39
N GLN A 318 -27.70 10.64 14.30
CA GLN A 318 -28.47 9.88 13.32
C GLN A 318 -28.12 10.29 11.89
N ALA A 319 -27.96 11.59 11.63
CA ALA A 319 -27.56 12.08 10.31
C ALA A 319 -26.16 11.60 9.94
N PHE A 320 -25.23 11.55 10.91
CA PHE A 320 -23.90 10.98 10.71
C PHE A 320 -23.92 9.48 10.45
N GLN A 321 -24.71 8.70 11.21
CA GLN A 321 -24.89 7.26 10.98
C GLN A 321 -25.48 6.99 9.59
N LYS A 322 -26.51 7.74 9.19
CA LYS A 322 -27.11 7.65 7.84
C LYS A 322 -26.10 8.01 6.74
N ALA A 323 -25.20 8.98 6.98
CA ALA A 323 -24.15 9.31 6.03
C ALA A 323 -23.17 8.14 5.80
N GLN A 324 -23.03 7.22 6.77
CA GLN A 324 -22.26 5.98 6.58
C GLN A 324 -23.01 4.90 5.78
N GLY A 325 -24.24 5.18 5.36
CA GLY A 325 -25.12 4.22 4.69
C GLY A 325 -25.89 3.30 5.64
N TRP A 326 -25.81 3.52 6.95
CA TRP A 326 -26.51 2.71 7.96
C TRP A 326 -28.01 2.99 7.95
N LYS A 327 -28.81 1.96 8.24
CA LYS A 327 -30.28 2.01 8.16
C LYS A 327 -30.93 1.33 9.37
N GLY A 328 -32.19 1.68 9.62
CA GLY A 328 -32.97 1.06 10.70
C GLY A 328 -32.31 1.25 12.06
N LYS A 329 -32.15 0.15 12.80
CA LYS A 329 -31.59 0.14 14.17
C LYS A 329 -30.12 0.56 14.24
N GLU A 330 -29.38 0.50 13.13
CA GLU A 330 -27.98 0.94 13.08
C GLU A 330 -27.84 2.47 12.96
N ALA A 331 -28.91 3.16 12.54
CA ALA A 331 -28.99 4.62 12.46
C ALA A 331 -30.04 5.17 13.44
N ASP A 332 -29.95 4.73 14.69
CA ASP A 332 -30.88 5.03 15.79
C ASP A 332 -30.66 6.41 16.44
N GLY A 333 -29.57 7.09 16.11
CA GLY A 333 -29.17 8.37 16.70
C GLY A 333 -28.49 8.26 18.06
N ILE A 334 -28.11 7.05 18.49
CA ILE A 334 -27.33 6.81 19.71
C ILE A 334 -25.92 6.35 19.30
N PRO A 335 -24.85 7.04 19.74
CA PRO A 335 -23.51 6.64 19.34
C PRO A 335 -23.13 5.32 20.02
N GLY A 336 -22.84 4.30 19.21
CA GLY A 336 -22.21 3.05 19.67
C GLY A 336 -20.68 3.11 19.55
N PRO A 337 -19.97 2.02 19.90
CA PRO A 337 -18.51 1.93 19.75
C PRO A 337 -18.03 2.22 18.33
N HIS A 338 -18.79 1.80 17.32
CA HIS A 338 -18.48 2.05 15.92
C HIS A 338 -18.63 3.54 15.57
N THR A 339 -19.76 4.16 15.91
CA THR A 339 -19.99 5.60 15.68
C THR A 339 -18.91 6.45 16.34
N TRP A 340 -18.58 6.14 17.60
CA TRP A 340 -17.57 6.85 18.36
C TRP A 340 -16.18 6.71 17.75
N ARG A 341 -15.79 5.50 17.32
CA ARG A 341 -14.52 5.24 16.64
C ARG A 341 -14.39 6.06 15.35
N LEU A 342 -15.45 6.13 14.54
CA LEU A 342 -15.44 6.93 13.32
C LEU A 342 -15.22 8.40 13.64
N LEU A 343 -15.96 8.95 14.61
CA LEU A 343 -15.90 10.35 15.00
C LEU A 343 -14.54 10.75 15.59
N VAL A 344 -14.05 9.99 16.57
CA VAL A 344 -12.76 10.23 17.25
C VAL A 344 -11.57 10.18 16.28
N ASN A 345 -11.60 9.27 15.31
CA ASN A 345 -10.47 9.07 14.39
C ASN A 345 -10.52 9.95 13.14
N GLY A 346 -11.55 10.81 12.98
CA GLY A 346 -11.64 11.64 11.78
C GLY A 346 -12.04 10.88 10.50
N ILE A 347 -12.57 9.67 10.60
CA ILE A 347 -12.86 8.78 9.47
C ILE A 347 -14.37 8.59 9.24
N GLY A 348 -14.76 8.14 8.04
CA GLY A 348 -16.18 8.01 7.62
C GLY A 348 -16.68 9.22 6.81
N HIS A 349 -17.91 9.14 6.33
CA HIS A 349 -18.53 10.20 5.54
C HIS A 349 -19.07 11.34 6.40
N ASP A 350 -18.96 12.57 5.92
CA ASP A 350 -19.50 13.75 6.60
C ASP A 350 -21.02 13.83 6.48
N ILE A 351 -21.64 14.57 7.40
CA ILE A 351 -23.07 14.82 7.40
C ILE A 351 -23.40 15.76 6.22
N PRO A 352 -24.26 15.34 5.27
CA PRO A 352 -24.63 16.17 4.12
C PRO A 352 -25.38 17.44 4.56
N ALA A 353 -25.29 18.53 3.80
CA ALA A 353 -25.99 19.79 4.09
C ALA A 353 -27.53 19.66 4.02
N ALA A 354 -28.27 20.57 4.66
CA ALA A 354 -29.74 20.54 4.66
C ALA A 354 -30.29 20.73 3.24
N GLY A 355 -31.09 19.76 2.78
CA GLY A 355 -31.61 19.68 1.41
C GLY A 355 -31.60 18.25 0.83
N GLY A 356 -30.82 17.34 1.41
CA GLY A 356 -30.80 15.92 1.05
C GLY A 356 -31.82 15.07 1.82
N SER A 357 -33.11 15.42 1.76
CA SER A 357 -34.16 14.50 2.21
C SER A 357 -34.51 13.56 1.07
N ALA A 358 -34.35 12.26 1.31
CA ALA A 358 -34.70 11.19 0.40
C ALA A 358 -36.19 11.26 0.00
N GLY A 359 -36.45 11.68 -1.24
CA GLY A 359 -37.66 11.40 -2.01
C GLY A 359 -37.34 10.39 -3.12
N PRO A 360 -38.33 9.62 -3.60
CA PRO A 360 -38.09 8.49 -4.50
C PRO A 360 -37.69 8.99 -5.89
N GLY A 361 -36.46 8.71 -6.28
CA GLY A 361 -35.95 9.03 -7.61
C GLY A 361 -35.30 10.41 -7.72
N GLY A 362 -33.98 10.40 -7.93
CA GLY A 362 -33.25 11.50 -8.55
C GLY A 362 -32.58 12.50 -7.59
N SER A 363 -31.34 12.22 -7.17
CA SER A 363 -30.20 13.12 -7.41
C SER A 363 -28.87 12.57 -6.85
N THR A 364 -27.87 12.54 -7.73
CA THR A 364 -26.41 12.55 -7.50
C THR A 364 -25.79 11.52 -6.56
N ALA A 365 -26.37 10.33 -6.42
CA ALA A 365 -25.52 9.15 -6.30
C ALA A 365 -24.83 8.96 -7.66
N VAL A 366 -23.49 8.85 -7.66
CA VAL A 366 -22.78 8.23 -8.79
C VAL A 366 -23.59 6.98 -9.17
N PRO A 367 -24.13 6.88 -10.41
CA PRO A 367 -24.91 5.72 -10.79
C PRO A 367 -24.14 4.46 -10.45
N ALA A 368 -24.82 3.39 -10.02
CA ALA A 368 -24.13 2.13 -9.79
C ALA A 368 -23.41 1.72 -11.09
N PHE A 369 -22.17 1.23 -10.96
CA PHE A 369 -21.43 0.76 -12.12
C PHE A 369 -22.17 -0.44 -12.71
N PRO A 370 -22.62 -0.38 -13.98
CA PRO A 370 -23.50 -1.41 -14.54
C PRO A 370 -22.78 -2.75 -14.78
N GLY A 371 -21.45 -2.77 -14.70
CA GLY A 371 -20.64 -3.96 -14.91
C GLY A 371 -19.78 -3.85 -16.17
N ARG A 372 -18.64 -4.55 -16.17
CA ARG A 372 -17.64 -4.46 -17.26
C ARG A 372 -18.17 -5.01 -18.59
N GLY A 373 -19.14 -5.92 -18.56
CA GLY A 373 -19.71 -6.55 -19.76
C GLY A 373 -20.36 -5.56 -20.73
N TYR A 374 -20.83 -4.40 -20.25
CA TYR A 374 -21.48 -3.38 -21.07
C TYR A 374 -20.51 -2.52 -21.89
N PHE A 375 -19.21 -2.58 -21.62
CA PHE A 375 -18.17 -1.74 -22.23
C PHE A 375 -17.13 -2.60 -22.97
N ARG A 376 -17.60 -3.36 -23.96
CA ARG A 376 -16.76 -4.27 -24.77
C ARG A 376 -17.02 -4.07 -26.27
N PRO A 377 -16.07 -4.42 -27.15
CA PRO A 377 -16.31 -4.42 -28.60
C PRO A 377 -17.60 -5.16 -28.97
N GLY A 378 -18.41 -4.55 -29.83
CA GLY A 378 -19.71 -5.09 -30.25
C GLY A 378 -20.90 -4.72 -29.36
N GLN A 379 -20.69 -4.15 -28.16
CA GLN A 379 -21.79 -3.72 -27.29
C GLN A 379 -22.44 -2.43 -27.78
N SER A 380 -23.78 -2.39 -27.72
CA SER A 380 -24.58 -1.18 -27.94
C SER A 380 -25.67 -1.10 -26.88
N ASN A 381 -25.63 -0.08 -26.02
CA ASN A 381 -26.55 0.08 -24.90
C ASN A 381 -26.56 1.53 -24.38
N SER A 382 -27.54 1.85 -23.53
CA SER A 382 -27.69 3.19 -22.95
C SER A 382 -26.57 3.57 -21.95
N HIS A 383 -25.83 2.61 -21.41
CA HIS A 383 -24.72 2.89 -20.49
C HIS A 383 -23.49 3.43 -21.21
N VAL A 384 -23.22 2.97 -22.44
CA VAL A 384 -22.14 3.51 -23.29
C VAL A 384 -22.44 4.98 -23.67
N ASP A 385 -23.67 5.27 -24.11
CA ASP A 385 -24.09 6.65 -24.40
C ASP A 385 -23.93 7.57 -23.18
N LYS A 386 -24.34 7.07 -22.01
CA LYS A 386 -24.21 7.79 -20.74
C LYS A 386 -22.75 8.05 -20.35
N LEU A 387 -21.88 7.04 -20.52
CA LEU A 387 -20.45 7.15 -20.26
C LEU A 387 -19.81 8.18 -21.19
N GLY A 388 -20.07 8.09 -22.50
CA GLY A 388 -19.49 8.98 -23.50
C GLY A 388 -19.88 10.44 -23.29
N LYS A 389 -21.15 10.71 -22.98
CA LYS A 389 -21.62 12.06 -22.60
C LYS A 389 -20.91 12.59 -21.36
N GLN A 390 -20.67 11.73 -20.36
CA GLN A 390 -20.00 12.13 -19.13
C GLN A 390 -18.50 12.39 -19.36
N LEU A 391 -17.82 11.61 -20.20
CA LEU A 391 -16.44 11.85 -20.61
C LEU A 391 -16.31 13.21 -21.30
N VAL A 392 -17.18 13.52 -22.26
CA VAL A 392 -17.20 14.83 -22.92
C VAL A 392 -17.43 15.96 -21.90
N LYS A 393 -18.41 15.80 -20.99
CA LYS A 393 -18.70 16.78 -19.94
C LYS A 393 -17.51 17.05 -19.02
N LYS A 394 -16.68 16.03 -18.76
CA LYS A 394 -15.47 16.14 -17.93
C LYS A 394 -14.22 16.57 -18.72
N GLY A 395 -14.36 16.86 -20.02
CA GLY A 395 -13.28 17.32 -20.89
C GLY A 395 -12.51 16.20 -21.62
N TYR A 396 -12.96 14.95 -21.55
CA TYR A 396 -12.29 13.77 -22.12
C TYR A 396 -12.98 13.28 -23.40
N GLY A 397 -13.26 14.19 -24.35
CA GLY A 397 -13.94 13.87 -25.61
C GLY A 397 -13.05 13.83 -26.86
N LYS A 398 -11.72 14.01 -26.70
CA LYS A 398 -10.77 14.29 -27.80
C LYS A 398 -10.81 13.27 -28.94
N TYR A 399 -11.10 12.00 -28.64
CA TYR A 399 -11.08 10.94 -29.64
C TYR A 399 -12.41 10.74 -30.37
N TYR A 400 -13.47 11.52 -30.07
CA TYR A 400 -14.74 11.49 -30.81
C TYR A 400 -14.67 12.39 -32.06
N LEU A 401 -14.99 11.83 -33.23
CA LEU A 401 -15.07 12.59 -34.49
C LEU A 401 -16.44 13.27 -34.68
N SER A 402 -17.52 12.57 -34.34
CA SER A 402 -18.91 13.05 -34.47
C SER A 402 -19.67 13.09 -33.14
N GLY A 403 -18.96 12.95 -32.01
CA GLY A 403 -19.52 12.87 -30.66
C GLY A 403 -19.75 11.43 -30.15
N PRO A 404 -20.14 11.27 -28.87
CA PRO A 404 -20.42 9.97 -28.26
C PRO A 404 -21.75 9.39 -28.74
N GLY A 405 -21.87 8.06 -28.74
CA GLY A 405 -23.10 7.35 -29.10
C GLY A 405 -23.30 6.09 -28.24
N SER A 406 -24.36 5.32 -28.50
CA SER A 406 -24.71 4.13 -27.70
C SER A 406 -23.87 2.89 -27.98
N ARG A 407 -23.06 2.90 -29.05
CA ARG A 407 -22.20 1.78 -29.45
C ARG A 407 -20.79 1.98 -28.90
N TRP A 408 -20.24 0.96 -28.24
CA TRP A 408 -18.86 1.00 -27.75
C TRP A 408 -17.86 0.95 -28.89
N THR A 409 -16.97 1.94 -28.95
CA THR A 409 -15.95 2.10 -29.98
C THR A 409 -14.55 2.28 -29.38
N GLU A 410 -13.52 2.21 -30.22
CA GLU A 410 -12.14 2.52 -29.81
C GLU A 410 -11.98 3.98 -29.35
N ALA A 411 -12.84 4.90 -29.82
CA ALA A 411 -12.86 6.27 -29.34
C ALA A 411 -13.27 6.34 -27.85
N ASP A 412 -14.28 5.56 -27.43
CA ASP A 412 -14.68 5.45 -26.02
C ASP A 412 -13.53 4.91 -25.17
N ARG A 413 -12.89 3.82 -25.62
CA ARG A 413 -11.76 3.20 -24.90
C ARG A 413 -10.61 4.20 -24.67
N ARG A 414 -10.21 4.94 -25.71
CA ARG A 414 -9.12 5.92 -25.62
C ARG A 414 -9.48 7.14 -24.76
N ASN A 415 -10.73 7.58 -24.80
CA ASN A 415 -11.21 8.67 -23.95
C ASN A 415 -11.25 8.24 -22.47
N VAL A 416 -11.68 7.00 -22.17
CA VAL A 416 -11.59 6.42 -20.83
C VAL A 416 -10.13 6.28 -20.39
N GLU A 417 -9.24 5.77 -21.24
CA GLU A 417 -7.82 5.64 -20.95
C GLU A 417 -7.18 7.00 -20.63
N ALA A 418 -7.53 8.05 -21.39
CA ALA A 418 -7.08 9.40 -21.12
C ALA A 418 -7.59 9.93 -19.76
N PHE A 419 -8.86 9.67 -19.43
CA PHE A 419 -9.41 9.98 -18.12
C PHE A 419 -8.67 9.25 -17.00
N GLN A 420 -8.46 7.93 -17.13
CA GLN A 420 -7.74 7.09 -16.18
C GLN A 420 -6.30 7.58 -15.96
N LYS A 421 -5.57 7.90 -17.03
CA LYS A 421 -4.23 8.50 -16.96
C LYS A 421 -4.24 9.84 -16.24
N ALA A 422 -5.25 10.69 -16.50
CA ALA A 422 -5.41 11.96 -15.81
C ALA A 422 -5.77 11.80 -14.33
N GLN A 423 -6.37 10.67 -13.93
CA GLN A 423 -6.54 10.28 -12.52
C GLN A 423 -5.26 9.73 -11.88
N GLY A 424 -4.14 9.68 -12.62
CA GLY A 424 -2.85 9.21 -12.17
C GLY A 424 -2.61 7.70 -12.36
N TRP A 425 -3.55 6.98 -12.98
CA TRP A 425 -3.44 5.54 -13.22
C TRP A 425 -2.46 5.24 -14.36
N ARG A 426 -1.74 4.12 -14.28
CA ARG A 426 -0.68 3.75 -15.23
C ARG A 426 -0.76 2.27 -15.61
N GLY A 427 -0.18 1.93 -16.76
CA GLY A 427 -0.17 0.54 -17.24
C GLY A 427 -1.57 -0.03 -17.42
N THR A 428 -1.81 -1.22 -16.90
CA THR A 428 -3.08 -1.95 -17.02
C THR A 428 -4.24 -1.31 -16.25
N GLU A 429 -3.97 -0.39 -15.32
CA GLU A 429 -5.03 0.38 -14.64
C GLU A 429 -5.62 1.48 -15.52
N ALA A 430 -4.89 1.89 -16.56
CA ALA A 430 -5.34 2.80 -17.60
C ALA A 430 -5.59 2.05 -18.93
N ASP A 431 -6.26 0.90 -18.85
CA ASP A 431 -6.57 0.03 -19.99
C ASP A 431 -7.64 0.60 -20.95
N GLY A 432 -8.33 1.67 -20.53
CA GLY A 432 -9.43 2.29 -21.24
C GLY A 432 -10.76 1.56 -21.08
N TYR A 433 -10.86 0.60 -20.16
CA TYR A 433 -12.10 -0.07 -19.83
C TYR A 433 -12.61 0.40 -18.46
N PRO A 434 -13.83 0.98 -18.39
CA PRO A 434 -14.32 1.51 -17.13
C PRO A 434 -14.57 0.35 -16.15
N GLY A 435 -13.99 0.48 -14.95
CA GLY A 435 -14.32 -0.33 -13.78
C GLY A 435 -15.17 0.45 -12.76
N PRO A 436 -15.52 -0.17 -11.61
CA PRO A 436 -16.32 0.49 -10.58
C PRO A 436 -15.72 1.82 -10.11
N GLU A 437 -14.40 1.91 -9.99
CA GLU A 437 -13.70 3.12 -9.58
C GLU A 437 -13.65 4.17 -10.71
N THR A 438 -13.49 3.74 -11.96
CA THR A 438 -13.52 4.65 -13.13
C THR A 438 -14.88 5.31 -13.21
N TRP A 439 -15.93 4.50 -13.06
CA TRP A 439 -17.30 4.95 -13.06
C TRP A 439 -17.60 5.86 -11.88
N ARG A 440 -17.10 5.52 -10.68
CA ARG A 440 -17.23 6.37 -9.49
C ARG A 440 -16.65 7.76 -9.72
N ARG A 441 -15.42 7.86 -10.22
CA ARG A 441 -14.75 9.15 -10.42
C ARG A 441 -15.29 9.93 -11.59
N LEU A 442 -15.75 9.25 -12.63
CA LEU A 442 -16.29 9.89 -13.83
C LEU A 442 -17.69 10.49 -13.57
N PHE A 443 -18.50 9.84 -12.74
CA PHE A 443 -19.87 10.27 -12.40
C PHE A 443 -20.02 10.96 -11.05
N ALA A 444 -18.93 11.09 -10.27
CA ALA A 444 -18.81 12.08 -9.20
C ALA A 444 -18.66 13.47 -9.80
#